data_AF-A0A1T4M011-F1
#
_entry.id   AF-A0A1T4M011-F1
#
_cell.length_a   1.000
_cell.length_b   1.000
_cell.length_c   1.000
_cell.angle_alpha   90.00
_cell.angle_beta   90.00
_cell.angle_gamma   90.00
#
_symmetry.space_group_name_H-M   'P 1'
#
loop_
_entity.id
_entity.type
_entity.pdbx_description
1 polymer ?
#
loop_
_entity_poly.entity_id
_entity_poly.type
_entity_poly.pdbx_seq_one_letter_code
_entity_poly.pdbx_strand_id
1 'polypeptide(L)'
;MYKWLFVFAIFWAIPLWAMDSEERLTLQEEELRLLQEAYDGQINRVMGDMNEKDSSAFFEARRAGKFVTWKDFEIEMPALQAFTVQEVPYGFSVKSKWNSRETATILVYTRDDELYYKVTVGKSASNDFVRMVHAVFESDGETTFREGTPCNSQAVSCLNGYEKGTSGKNKK
;
A
#
# COMPACT_ATOMS: atom_id res chain seq x y z
N MET A 1 43.58 -37.73 -23.61
CA MET A 1 44.31 -36.44 -23.44
C MET A 1 43.80 -35.46 -24.49
N TYR A 2 43.77 -34.15 -24.16
CA TYR A 2 43.02 -33.01 -24.77
C TYR A 2 41.55 -32.95 -24.28
N LYS A 3 41.15 -32.16 -23.26
CA LYS A 3 40.96 -30.68 -23.17
C LYS A 3 40.29 -30.18 -24.46
N TRP A 4 39.11 -29.54 -24.48
CA TRP A 4 38.79 -28.20 -23.95
C TRP A 4 37.27 -27.97 -23.79
N LEU A 5 36.89 -27.20 -22.76
CA LEU A 5 35.59 -26.51 -22.63
C LEU A 5 35.38 -25.51 -23.77
N PHE A 6 34.12 -25.31 -24.20
CA PHE A 6 33.61 -23.96 -24.46
C PHE A 6 32.09 -23.91 -24.21
N VAL A 7 31.73 -23.33 -23.07
CA VAL A 7 30.39 -22.88 -22.73
C VAL A 7 30.13 -21.60 -23.52
N PHE A 8 29.06 -21.57 -24.31
CA PHE A 8 28.51 -20.31 -24.85
C PHE A 8 27.04 -20.21 -24.44
N ALA A 9 26.82 -20.13 -23.12
CA ALA A 9 25.58 -19.62 -22.58
C ALA A 9 25.62 -18.09 -22.73
N ILE A 10 25.14 -17.58 -23.87
CA ILE A 10 24.75 -16.17 -23.96
C ILE A 10 23.47 -16.05 -23.14
N PHE A 11 23.64 -15.92 -21.83
CA PHE A 11 22.67 -15.25 -20.99
C PHE A 11 22.47 -13.87 -21.61
N TRP A 12 21.30 -13.65 -22.20
CA TRP A 12 20.74 -12.30 -22.36
C TRP A 12 20.46 -11.74 -20.97
N ALA A 13 21.52 -11.48 -20.21
CA ALA A 13 21.47 -10.56 -19.09
C ALA A 13 21.46 -9.17 -19.73
N ILE A 14 20.27 -8.71 -20.13
CA ILE A 14 20.07 -7.28 -20.36
C ILE A 14 20.47 -6.63 -19.04
N PRO A 15 21.51 -5.77 -19.03
CA PRO A 15 21.87 -5.10 -17.79
C PRO A 15 20.75 -4.12 -17.49
N LEU A 16 19.83 -4.50 -16.59
CA LEU A 16 18.89 -3.61 -15.87
C LEU A 16 19.62 -2.50 -15.07
N TRP A 17 20.93 -2.37 -15.25
CA TRP A 17 21.84 -1.48 -14.54
C TRP A 17 22.08 -0.15 -15.29
N ALA A 18 21.54 0.02 -16.50
CA ALA A 18 21.75 1.20 -17.33
C ALA A 18 20.56 2.17 -17.37
N MET A 19 19.52 1.97 -16.54
CA MET A 19 18.44 2.96 -16.39
C MET A 19 18.97 4.16 -15.59
N ASP A 20 18.72 5.38 -16.06
CA ASP A 20 19.18 6.61 -15.40
C ASP A 20 18.53 6.76 -14.01
N SER A 21 19.18 7.47 -13.09
CA SER A 21 18.65 7.65 -11.73
C SER A 21 17.30 8.38 -11.71
N GLU A 22 17.09 9.31 -12.65
CA GLU A 22 15.83 10.03 -12.79
C GLU A 22 14.72 9.10 -13.31
N GLU A 23 14.99 8.35 -14.37
CA GLU A 23 14.07 7.36 -14.95
C GLU A 23 13.67 6.29 -13.91
N ARG A 24 14.58 5.91 -13.02
CA ARG A 24 14.27 5.03 -11.86
C ARG A 24 13.27 5.66 -10.91
N LEU A 25 13.51 6.90 -10.49
CA LEU A 25 12.63 7.59 -9.56
C LEU A 25 11.23 7.81 -10.16
N THR A 26 11.15 8.17 -11.44
CA THR A 26 9.87 8.31 -12.15
C THR A 26 9.11 6.98 -12.20
N LEU A 27 9.78 5.88 -12.59
CA LEU A 27 9.13 4.57 -12.62
C LEU A 27 8.67 4.11 -11.23
N GLN A 28 9.45 4.40 -10.19
CA GLN A 28 9.03 4.13 -8.82
C GLN A 28 7.78 4.94 -8.44
N GLU A 29 7.71 6.22 -8.78
CA GLU A 29 6.54 7.04 -8.49
C GLU A 29 5.30 6.51 -9.21
N GLU A 30 5.42 6.20 -10.50
CA GLU A 30 4.33 5.64 -11.31
C GLU A 30 3.82 4.31 -10.74
N GLU A 31 4.71 3.40 -10.36
CA GLU A 31 4.31 2.12 -9.76
C GLU A 31 3.65 2.28 -8.39
N LEU A 32 4.07 3.26 -7.58
CA LEU A 32 3.39 3.57 -6.32
C LEU A 32 1.98 4.14 -6.57
N ARG A 33 1.81 5.00 -7.58
CA ARG A 33 0.49 5.51 -7.98
C ARG A 33 -0.41 4.41 -8.51
N LEU A 34 0.11 3.50 -9.34
CA LEU A 34 -0.64 2.33 -9.81
C LEU A 34 -1.11 1.44 -8.67
N LEU A 35 -0.26 1.23 -7.65
CA LEU A 35 -0.66 0.52 -6.44
C LEU A 35 -1.75 1.25 -5.66
N GLN A 36 -1.62 2.57 -5.53
CA GLN A 36 -2.61 3.42 -4.88
C GLN A 36 -3.97 3.32 -5.59
N GLU A 37 -4.01 3.51 -6.91
CA GLU A 37 -5.22 3.47 -7.72
C GLU A 37 -5.90 2.09 -7.68
N ALA A 38 -5.12 1.00 -7.77
CA ALA A 38 -5.65 -0.35 -7.68
C ALA A 38 -6.30 -0.62 -6.32
N TYR A 39 -5.69 -0.11 -5.25
CA TYR A 39 -6.18 -0.29 -3.89
C TYR A 39 -7.43 0.57 -3.63
N ASP A 40 -7.36 1.86 -3.97
CA ASP A 40 -8.45 2.82 -3.77
C ASP A 40 -9.68 2.48 -4.60
N GLY A 41 -9.48 2.11 -5.86
CA GLY A 41 -10.58 1.72 -6.75
C GLY A 41 -11.40 0.58 -6.18
N GLN A 42 -10.75 -0.46 -5.65
CA GLN A 42 -11.47 -1.61 -5.09
C GLN A 42 -12.07 -1.33 -3.72
N ILE A 43 -11.38 -0.61 -2.84
CA ILE A 43 -11.98 -0.24 -1.54
C ILE A 43 -13.20 0.65 -1.75
N ASN A 44 -13.10 1.68 -2.59
CA ASN A 44 -14.22 2.58 -2.84
C ASN A 44 -15.39 1.87 -3.50
N ARG A 45 -15.11 0.93 -4.41
CA ARG A 45 -16.14 0.06 -4.99
C ARG A 45 -16.86 -0.78 -3.93
N VAL A 46 -16.11 -1.54 -3.14
CA VAL A 46 -16.68 -2.41 -2.09
C VAL A 46 -17.44 -1.59 -1.05
N MET A 47 -16.89 -0.45 -0.64
CA MET A 47 -17.54 0.47 0.28
C MET A 47 -18.85 1.00 -0.29
N GLY A 48 -18.86 1.45 -1.55
CA GLY A 48 -20.06 1.91 -2.24
C GLY A 48 -21.13 0.82 -2.38
N ASP A 49 -20.74 -0.37 -2.81
CA ASP A 49 -21.66 -1.52 -2.99
C ASP A 49 -22.29 -1.95 -1.65
N MET A 50 -21.52 -1.94 -0.56
CA MET A 50 -22.02 -2.30 0.77
C MET A 50 -22.90 -1.20 1.37
N ASN A 51 -22.52 0.05 1.19
CA ASN A 51 -23.20 1.19 1.80
C ASN A 51 -24.43 1.64 1.01
N GLU A 52 -24.72 1.09 -0.17
CA GLU A 52 -25.88 1.42 -1.01
C GLU A 52 -27.22 1.30 -0.24
N LYS A 53 -27.35 0.31 0.63
CA LYS A 53 -28.58 0.03 1.39
C LYS A 53 -28.49 0.36 2.88
N ASP A 54 -27.28 0.29 3.44
CA ASP A 54 -26.99 0.59 4.84
C ASP A 54 -25.62 1.25 4.89
N SER A 55 -25.60 2.56 5.14
CA SER A 55 -24.39 3.38 5.17
C SER A 55 -23.36 2.95 6.22
N SER A 56 -23.73 2.07 7.15
CA SER A 56 -22.84 1.53 8.17
C SER A 56 -22.30 0.12 7.89
N ALA A 57 -22.80 -0.55 6.83
CA ALA A 57 -22.54 -1.96 6.57
C ALA A 57 -21.04 -2.27 6.41
N PHE A 58 -20.31 -1.44 5.65
CA PHE A 58 -18.88 -1.60 5.44
C PHE A 58 -18.09 -1.49 6.76
N PHE A 59 -18.43 -0.50 7.59
CA PHE A 59 -17.75 -0.24 8.86
C PHE A 59 -18.01 -1.33 9.88
N GLU A 60 -19.24 -1.85 9.98
CA GLU A 60 -19.56 -2.98 10.85
C GLU A 60 -18.88 -4.27 10.35
N ALA A 61 -18.73 -4.46 9.05
CA ALA A 61 -17.97 -5.59 8.49
C ALA A 61 -16.47 -5.51 8.84
N ARG A 62 -15.84 -4.34 8.73
CA ARG A 62 -14.46 -4.12 9.18
C ARG A 62 -14.31 -4.29 10.69
N ARG A 63 -15.29 -3.84 11.49
CA ARG A 63 -15.36 -4.11 12.94
C ARG A 63 -15.36 -5.60 13.27
N ALA A 64 -16.04 -6.39 12.45
CA ALA A 64 -16.12 -7.84 12.58
C ALA A 64 -14.85 -8.57 12.08
N GLY A 65 -13.85 -7.86 11.54
CA GLY A 65 -12.62 -8.45 11.00
C GLY A 65 -12.75 -8.97 9.56
N LYS A 66 -13.70 -8.43 8.78
CA LYS A 66 -13.74 -8.59 7.33
C LYS A 66 -12.94 -7.47 6.66
N PHE A 67 -12.59 -7.64 5.37
CA PHE A 67 -11.90 -6.61 4.60
C PHE A 67 -10.56 -6.18 5.23
N VAL A 68 -9.78 -7.18 5.64
CA VAL A 68 -8.48 -7.01 6.33
C VAL A 68 -7.33 -7.11 5.34
N THR A 69 -7.51 -7.91 4.30
CA THR A 69 -6.47 -8.28 3.33
C THR A 69 -6.90 -7.85 1.93
N TRP A 70 -5.95 -7.71 1.01
CA TRP A 70 -6.22 -7.42 -0.40
C TRP A 70 -7.12 -8.48 -1.01
N LYS A 71 -6.92 -9.74 -0.62
CA LYS A 71 -7.78 -10.85 -1.03
C LYS A 71 -9.24 -10.67 -0.63
N ASP A 72 -9.51 -10.01 0.50
CA ASP A 72 -10.89 -9.73 0.91
C ASP A 72 -11.56 -8.68 0.02
N PHE A 73 -10.78 -7.87 -0.68
CA PHE A 73 -11.21 -6.87 -1.66
C PHE A 73 -11.08 -7.35 -3.10
N GLU A 74 -10.67 -8.61 -3.33
CA GLU A 74 -10.42 -9.17 -4.66
C GLU A 74 -9.47 -8.31 -5.51
N ILE A 75 -8.52 -7.62 -4.88
CA ILE A 75 -7.54 -6.77 -5.57
C ILE A 75 -6.53 -7.66 -6.30
N GLU A 76 -6.43 -7.48 -7.62
CA GLU A 76 -5.37 -8.07 -8.42
C GLU A 76 -4.07 -7.25 -8.31
N MET A 77 -2.97 -7.91 -7.96
CA MET A 77 -1.67 -7.24 -7.82
C MET A 77 -1.16 -6.78 -9.20
N PRO A 78 -0.88 -5.48 -9.40
CA PRO A 78 -0.29 -5.01 -10.65
C PRO A 78 1.10 -5.62 -10.84
N ALA A 79 1.49 -5.84 -12.10
CA ALA A 79 2.81 -6.33 -12.43
C ALA A 79 3.84 -5.21 -12.26
N LEU A 80 4.62 -5.26 -11.17
CA LEU A 80 5.60 -4.22 -10.82
C LEU A 80 7.03 -4.63 -11.16
N GLN A 81 7.80 -3.69 -11.71
CA GLN A 81 9.21 -3.82 -12.07
C GLN A 81 10.13 -3.24 -11.01
N ALA A 82 9.76 -2.13 -10.36
CA ALA A 82 10.57 -1.43 -9.37
C ALA A 82 10.36 -1.98 -7.95
N PHE A 83 9.17 -2.49 -7.63
CA PHE A 83 8.84 -2.95 -6.27
C PHE A 83 8.53 -4.45 -6.16
N THR A 84 8.84 -4.99 -4.99
CA THR A 84 8.15 -6.17 -4.43
C THR A 84 7.12 -5.71 -3.42
N VAL A 85 5.91 -6.25 -3.48
CA VAL A 85 4.81 -5.92 -2.58
C VAL A 85 4.51 -7.10 -1.68
N GLN A 86 4.33 -6.82 -0.39
CA GLN A 86 3.89 -7.77 0.60
C GLN A 86 2.60 -7.26 1.24
N GLU A 87 1.56 -8.10 1.23
CA GLU A 87 0.31 -7.82 1.93
C GLU A 87 0.54 -7.75 3.45
N VAL A 88 -0.02 -6.73 4.09
CA VAL A 88 -0.12 -6.64 5.55
C VAL A 88 -1.56 -6.31 5.93
N PRO A 89 -2.01 -6.56 7.17
CA PRO A 89 -3.35 -6.21 7.59
C PRO A 89 -3.64 -4.72 7.35
N TYR A 90 -4.73 -4.46 6.64
CA TYR A 90 -5.23 -3.13 6.27
C TYR A 90 -4.28 -2.31 5.41
N GLY A 91 -3.44 -2.95 4.59
CA GLY A 91 -2.57 -2.24 3.67
C GLY A 91 -1.52 -3.13 3.04
N PHE A 92 -0.33 -2.58 2.83
CA PHE A 92 0.77 -3.27 2.16
C PHE A 92 2.12 -2.69 2.53
N SER A 93 3.16 -3.50 2.37
CA SER A 93 4.54 -3.04 2.39
C SER A 93 5.15 -3.16 1.00
N VAL A 94 5.82 -2.10 0.57
CA VAL A 94 6.62 -2.07 -0.65
C VAL A 94 8.10 -2.10 -0.30
N LYS A 95 8.88 -2.81 -1.09
CA LYS A 95 10.34 -2.82 -1.03
C LYS A 95 10.90 -2.66 -2.43
N SER A 96 11.79 -1.68 -2.60
CA SER A 96 12.48 -1.44 -3.87
C SER A 96 13.35 -2.65 -4.23
N LYS A 97 13.25 -3.10 -5.48
CA LYS A 97 14.10 -4.14 -6.07
C LYS A 97 15.51 -3.63 -6.35
N TRP A 98 15.69 -2.31 -6.45
CA TRP A 98 16.99 -1.69 -6.74
C TRP A 98 17.75 -1.31 -5.48
N ASN A 99 17.06 -1.04 -4.37
CA ASN A 99 17.68 -0.68 -3.10
C ASN A 99 16.95 -1.35 -1.93
N SER A 100 17.59 -2.32 -1.29
CA SER A 100 16.97 -3.07 -0.19
C SER A 100 16.66 -2.25 1.07
N ARG A 101 17.21 -1.03 1.19
CA ARG A 101 16.95 -0.11 2.30
C ARG A 101 15.69 0.75 2.08
N GLU A 102 15.22 0.83 0.84
CA GLU A 102 13.99 1.53 0.47
C GLU A 102 12.80 0.61 0.69
N THR A 103 12.20 0.77 1.86
CA THR A 103 11.00 0.05 2.27
C THR A 103 9.99 1.05 2.78
N ALA A 104 8.72 0.87 2.44
CA ALA A 104 7.62 1.60 3.05
C ALA A 104 6.49 0.65 3.41
N THR A 105 5.79 0.93 4.51
CA THR A 105 4.54 0.29 4.88
C THR A 105 3.45 1.33 4.81
N ILE A 106 2.44 1.06 3.99
CA ILE A 106 1.29 1.91 3.75
C ILE A 106 0.10 1.17 4.36
N LEU A 107 -0.52 1.78 5.38
CA LEU A 107 -1.76 1.31 5.95
C LEU A 107 -2.89 2.23 5.50
N VAL A 108 -4.00 1.63 5.09
CA VAL A 108 -5.15 2.30 4.49
C VAL A 108 -6.35 2.22 5.43
N TYR A 109 -6.78 3.40 5.80
CA TYR A 109 -7.82 3.70 6.76
C TYR A 109 -9.01 4.28 6.02
N THR A 110 -10.23 3.97 6.45
CA THR A 110 -11.45 4.52 5.87
C THR A 110 -12.14 5.41 6.88
N ARG A 111 -12.43 6.66 6.55
CA ARG A 111 -13.23 7.56 7.39
C ARG A 111 -14.36 8.09 6.55
N ASP A 112 -15.59 7.79 6.95
CA ASP A 112 -16.77 8.09 6.15
C ASP A 112 -16.54 7.57 4.72
N ASP A 113 -16.79 8.38 3.69
CA ASP A 113 -16.61 7.96 2.31
C ASP A 113 -15.18 8.20 1.76
N GLU A 114 -14.21 8.45 2.63
CA GLU A 114 -12.84 8.82 2.26
C GLU A 114 -11.77 7.82 2.73
N LEU A 115 -10.64 7.79 2.01
CA LEU A 115 -9.48 6.95 2.30
C LEU A 115 -8.30 7.78 2.83
N TYR A 116 -7.63 7.24 3.84
CA TYR A 116 -6.56 7.88 4.58
C TYR A 116 -5.38 6.94 4.69
N TYR A 117 -4.17 7.50 4.67
CA TYR A 117 -2.94 6.72 4.63
C TYR A 117 -2.09 6.96 5.86
N LYS A 118 -1.63 5.88 6.50
CA LYS A 118 -0.53 5.94 7.46
C LYS A 118 0.70 5.32 6.83
N VAL A 119 1.67 6.18 6.57
CA VAL A 119 2.93 5.80 5.91
C VAL A 119 4.02 5.63 6.95
N THR A 120 4.73 4.51 6.90
CA THR A 120 5.95 4.27 7.69
C THR A 120 7.08 3.91 6.74
N VAL A 121 8.07 4.80 6.60
CA VAL A 121 9.24 4.57 5.75
C VAL A 121 10.41 4.01 6.57
N GLY A 122 11.22 3.14 5.96
CA GLY A 122 12.40 2.56 6.58
C GLY A 122 13.45 3.62 6.96
N LYS A 123 14.05 3.50 8.15
CA LYS A 123 14.99 4.50 8.72
C LYS A 123 16.23 4.78 7.85
N SER A 124 16.57 3.89 6.92
CA SER A 124 17.76 4.01 6.06
C SER A 124 17.41 4.24 4.59
N ALA A 125 16.15 4.59 4.30
CA ALA A 125 15.73 4.99 2.96
C ALA A 125 16.35 6.34 2.56
N SER A 126 16.49 6.55 1.26
CA SER A 126 16.94 7.83 0.70
C SER A 126 15.90 8.92 0.92
N ASN A 127 16.33 10.18 1.00
CA ASN A 127 15.41 11.32 1.14
C ASN A 127 14.44 11.42 -0.05
N ASP A 128 14.89 11.09 -1.26
CA ASP A 128 14.05 11.11 -2.45
C ASP A 128 12.96 10.05 -2.38
N PHE A 129 13.30 8.84 -1.91
CA PHE A 129 12.30 7.80 -1.68
C PHE A 129 11.27 8.21 -0.62
N VAL A 130 11.71 8.79 0.49
CA VAL A 130 10.82 9.29 1.55
C VAL A 130 9.87 10.34 0.99
N ARG A 131 10.39 11.34 0.26
CA ARG A 131 9.59 12.41 -0.35
C ARG A 131 8.57 11.87 -1.34
N MET A 132 9.00 10.98 -2.23
CA MET A 132 8.13 10.36 -3.23
C MET A 132 6.99 9.57 -2.58
N VAL A 133 7.29 8.70 -1.61
CA VAL A 133 6.25 7.93 -0.91
C VAL A 133 5.26 8.86 -0.19
N HIS A 134 5.74 9.90 0.47
CA HIS A 134 4.86 10.86 1.12
C HIS A 134 4.03 11.70 0.15
N ALA A 135 4.56 12.04 -1.03
CA ALA A 135 3.83 12.77 -2.05
C ALA A 135 2.72 11.92 -2.71
N VAL A 136 2.96 10.63 -2.93
CA VAL A 136 1.95 9.72 -3.50
C VAL A 136 0.84 9.44 -2.48
N PHE A 137 1.21 9.12 -1.24
CA PHE A 137 0.27 8.75 -0.18
C PHE A 137 -0.05 9.91 0.76
N GLU A 138 -0.08 11.14 0.25
CA GLU A 138 -0.45 12.32 1.01
C GLU A 138 -1.95 12.22 1.36
N SER A 139 -2.28 12.20 2.66
CA SER A 139 -3.67 12.33 3.09
C SER A 139 -3.91 13.78 3.51
N ASP A 140 -4.70 14.52 2.73
CA ASP A 140 -5.21 15.85 3.12
C ASP A 140 -6.18 15.79 4.33
N GLY A 141 -6.44 14.60 4.84
CA GLY A 141 -7.38 14.34 5.90
C GLY A 141 -6.78 14.47 7.31
N GLU A 142 -6.96 15.65 7.89
CA GLU A 142 -7.02 15.96 9.32
C GLU A 142 -6.14 15.12 10.29
N THR A 143 -5.03 15.75 10.67
CA THR A 143 -4.20 15.45 11.85
C THR A 143 -4.90 15.63 13.21
N THR A 144 -6.23 15.81 13.26
CA THR A 144 -6.99 16.07 14.50
C THR A 144 -7.39 14.76 15.21
N PHE A 145 -6.39 13.95 15.55
CA PHE A 145 -6.55 12.81 16.46
C PHE A 145 -6.75 13.31 17.89
N ARG A 146 -7.97 13.19 18.43
CA ARG A 146 -8.19 13.40 19.87
C ARG A 146 -8.13 12.05 20.60
N GLU A 147 -7.06 11.85 21.36
CA GLU A 147 -6.87 10.70 22.23
C GLU A 147 -8.10 10.54 23.17
N GLY A 148 -8.67 9.34 23.24
CA GLY A 148 -9.90 9.06 24.01
C GLY A 148 -11.22 9.10 23.24
N THR A 149 -11.21 9.33 21.92
CA THR A 149 -12.40 9.17 21.05
C THR A 149 -12.45 7.78 20.38
N PRO A 150 -13.64 7.27 20.00
CA PRO A 150 -13.76 6.01 19.29
C PRO A 150 -12.96 5.97 17.99
N CYS A 151 -12.90 7.10 17.25
CA CYS A 151 -12.09 7.26 16.05
C CYS A 151 -10.70 7.83 16.38
N ASN A 152 -9.87 7.03 17.06
CA ASN A 152 -8.48 7.39 17.35
C ASN A 152 -7.51 6.92 16.23
N SER A 153 -6.22 7.25 16.38
CA SER A 153 -5.16 6.92 15.41
C SER A 153 -4.87 5.41 15.21
N GLN A 154 -5.58 4.56 15.94
CA GLN A 154 -5.51 3.11 15.82
C GLN A 154 -6.74 2.52 15.10
N ALA A 155 -7.79 3.31 14.86
CA ALA A 155 -9.00 2.83 14.20
C ALA A 155 -8.77 2.66 12.69
N VAL A 156 -8.95 1.45 12.14
CA VAL A 156 -8.86 1.08 10.72
C VAL A 156 -10.05 1.57 9.88
N SER A 157 -11.18 1.84 10.53
CA SER A 157 -12.37 2.40 9.90
C SER A 157 -13.14 3.27 10.89
N CYS A 158 -13.69 4.41 10.44
CA CYS A 158 -14.50 5.31 11.25
C CYS A 158 -15.71 5.83 10.47
N LEU A 159 -16.89 5.82 11.10
CA LEU A 159 -18.09 6.47 10.58
C LEU A 159 -18.52 7.61 11.50
N ASN A 160 -18.95 8.73 10.91
CA ASN A 160 -19.39 9.99 11.49
C ASN A 160 -18.34 10.70 12.35
N GLY A 161 -17.04 10.59 12.02
CA GLY A 161 -15.93 11.28 12.69
C GLY A 161 -15.67 10.92 14.17
N TYR A 162 -16.66 10.42 14.90
CA TYR A 162 -16.66 10.29 16.37
C TYR A 162 -17.38 9.04 16.90
N GLU A 163 -18.24 8.36 16.14
CA GLU A 163 -19.18 7.41 16.73
C GLU A 163 -18.73 5.93 16.65
N LYS A 164 -17.99 5.54 15.61
CA LYS A 164 -17.69 4.11 15.38
C LYS A 164 -16.30 3.86 14.78
N GLY A 165 -15.24 4.16 15.52
CA GLY A 165 -13.91 3.69 15.15
C GLY A 165 -13.72 2.20 15.47
N THR A 166 -13.13 1.45 14.55
CA THR A 166 -12.82 0.03 14.75
C THR A 166 -11.31 -0.15 14.73
N SER A 167 -10.69 -0.72 15.76
CA SER A 167 -9.22 -0.91 15.78
C SER A 167 -8.71 -2.02 14.84
N GLY A 168 -9.60 -2.61 14.03
CA GLY A 168 -9.34 -3.80 13.26
C GLY A 168 -9.15 -5.04 14.15
N LYS A 169 -9.60 -6.20 13.69
CA LYS A 169 -9.20 -7.48 14.26
C LYS A 169 -8.31 -8.18 13.25
N ASN A 170 -7.14 -8.66 13.68
CA ASN A 170 -6.38 -9.58 12.86
C ASN A 170 -7.19 -10.88 12.74
N LYS A 171 -7.28 -11.44 11.52
CA LYS A 171 -7.81 -12.80 11.35
C LYS A 171 -6.94 -13.74 12.18
N LYS A 172 -7.57 -14.47 13.10
CA LYS A 172 -6.93 -15.56 13.85
C LYS A 172 -6.70 -16.74 12.95
#